data_AF-A0A951WAE2-F1
#
_entry.id   AF-A0A951WAE2-F1
#
_cell.length_a   1.000
_cell.length_b   1.000
_cell.length_c   1.000
_cell.angle_alpha   90.00
_cell.angle_beta   90.00
_cell.angle_gamma   90.00
#
_symmetry.space_group_name_H-M   'P 1'
#
loop_
_entity.id
_entity.type
_entity.pdbx_description
1 polymer ?
#
loop_
_entity_poly.entity_id
_entity_poly.type
_entity_poly.pdbx_seq_one_letter_code
_entity_poly.pdbx_strand_id
1 'polypeptide(L)' 'NRINQLLSATAEERYMDFIRMYPDILLRVPQWMVASYLGITPESLSRVRKDLAMKNFKTG' A
#
# COMPACT_ATOMS: atom_id res chain seq x y z
N ASN A 1 9.42 -22.82 10.69
CA ASN A 1 8.49 -21.74 11.11
C ASN A 1 7.82 -21.08 9.91
N ARG A 2 6.81 -21.73 9.32
CA ARG A 2 6.14 -21.29 8.07
C ARG A 2 4.64 -21.03 8.29
N ILE A 3 4.27 -20.52 9.46
CA ILE A 3 2.86 -20.24 9.82
C ILE A 3 2.60 -18.73 9.98
N ASN A 4 3.64 -17.90 10.12
CA ASN A 4 3.49 -16.46 10.32
C ASN A 4 3.30 -15.63 9.03
N GLN A 5 3.26 -16.25 7.85
CA GLN A 5 3.06 -15.51 6.58
C GLN A 5 1.58 -15.39 6.16
N LEU A 6 0.65 -16.01 6.90
CA LEU A 6 -0.75 -16.14 6.46
C LEU A 6 -1.75 -15.24 7.20
N LEU A 7 -1.35 -14.44 8.19
CA LEU A 7 -2.31 -13.69 9.03
C LEU A 7 -2.08 -12.17 9.11
N SER A 8 -1.07 -11.63 8.43
CA SER A 8 -0.72 -10.22 8.60
C SER A 8 -0.25 -9.59 7.30
N ALA A 9 -1.08 -9.58 6.26
CA ALA A 9 -0.81 -8.72 5.10
C ALA A 9 -0.71 -7.26 5.60
N THR A 10 0.49 -6.72 5.51
CA THR A 10 0.82 -5.37 5.98
C THR A 10 0.06 -4.33 5.15
N ALA A 11 -0.09 -3.12 5.68
CA ALA A 11 -0.65 -2.00 4.93
C ALA A 11 0.10 -1.75 3.61
N GLU A 12 1.41 -2.03 3.60
CA GLU A 12 2.27 -1.98 2.41
C GLU A 12 1.86 -3.02 1.37
N GLU A 13 1.73 -4.29 1.76
CA GLU A 13 1.35 -5.37 0.83
C GLU A 13 -0.05 -5.15 0.26
N ARG A 14 -1.03 -4.79 1.09
CA ARG A 14 -2.39 -4.49 0.60
C ARG A 14 -2.41 -3.32 -0.37
N TYR A 15 -1.61 -2.28 -0.11
CA TYR A 15 -1.47 -1.17 -1.05
C TYR A 15 -0.79 -1.61 -2.34
N MET A 16 0.27 -2.41 -2.27
CA MET A 16 0.97 -2.94 -3.44
C MET A 16 0.07 -3.83 -4.31
N ASP A 17 -0.78 -4.65 -3.70
CA ASP A 17 -1.74 -5.46 -4.43
C ASP A 17 -2.84 -4.60 -5.07
N PHE A 18 -3.31 -3.57 -4.35
CA PHE A 18 -4.28 -2.61 -4.90
C PHE A 18 -3.74 -1.88 -6.13
N ILE A 19 -2.50 -1.38 -6.08
CA ILE A 19 -1.91 -0.67 -7.23
C ILE A 19 -1.65 -1.60 -8.42
N ARG A 20 -1.38 -2.88 -8.17
CA ARG A 20 -1.19 -3.90 -9.22
C ARG A 20 -2.50 -4.31 -9.86
N MET A 21 -3.55 -4.42 -9.06
CA MET A 21 -4.88 -4.85 -9.50
C MET A 21 -5.65 -3.71 -10.18
N TYR A 22 -5.44 -2.47 -9.73
CA TYR A 22 -6.13 -1.29 -10.22
C TYR A 22 -5.19 -0.09 -10.47
N PRO A 23 -4.24 -0.20 -11.40
CA PRO A 23 -3.29 0.88 -11.70
C PRO A 23 -3.97 2.17 -12.15
N ASP A 24 -5.06 2.07 -12.92
CA ASP A 24 -5.80 3.22 -13.45
C ASP A 24 -6.63 3.96 -12.39
N ILE A 25 -7.02 3.27 -11.32
CA ILE A 25 -7.88 3.84 -10.26
C ILE A 25 -7.10 4.88 -9.46
N LEU A 26 -5.81 4.68 -9.23
CA LEU A 26 -4.97 5.60 -8.44
C LEU A 26 -4.91 7.02 -9.00
N LEU A 27 -5.16 7.19 -10.30
CA LEU A 27 -5.21 8.50 -10.97
C LEU A 27 -6.59 9.16 -10.87
N ARG A 28 -7.62 8.40 -10.52
CA ARG A 28 -9.03 8.84 -10.54
C ARG A 28 -9.65 8.97 -9.15
N VAL A 29 -9.06 8.35 -8.12
CA VAL A 29 -9.61 8.38 -6.75
C VAL A 29 -8.67 9.12 -5.79
N PRO A 30 -9.24 9.83 -4.81
CA PRO A 30 -8.45 10.49 -3.79
C PRO A 30 -7.85 9.48 -2.79
N GLN A 31 -6.69 9.82 -2.22
CA GLN A 31 -5.95 8.92 -1.32
C GLN A 31 -6.73 8.50 -0.06
N TRP A 32 -7.57 9.38 0.49
CA TRP A 32 -8.37 9.04 1.66
C TRP A 32 -9.34 7.88 1.38
N MET A 33 -9.87 7.79 0.15
CA MET A 33 -10.76 6.71 -0.26
C MET A 33 -10.00 5.38 -0.34
N VAL A 34 -8.76 5.42 -0.85
CA VAL A 34 -7.86 4.26 -0.87
C VAL A 34 -7.54 3.81 0.56
N ALA A 35 -7.28 4.75 1.48
CA ALA A 35 -7.01 4.43 2.88
C ALA A 35 -8.21 3.74 3.53
N SER A 36 -9.43 4.27 3.32
CA SER A 36 -10.67 3.63 3.78
C SER A 36 -10.87 2.24 3.19
N TYR A 37 -10.60 2.06 1.89
CA TYR A 37 -10.71 0.75 1.22
C TYR A 37 -9.72 -0.27 1.79
N LEU A 38 -8.49 0.15 2.07
CA LEU A 38 -7.45 -0.72 2.62
C LEU A 38 -7.61 -0.98 4.14
N GLY A 39 -8.57 -0.32 4.78
CA GLY A 39 -8.82 -0.42 6.23
C GLY A 39 -7.70 0.19 7.07
N ILE A 40 -7.06 1.24 6.57
CA ILE A 40 -5.96 1.94 7.23
C ILE A 40 -6.23 3.43 7.31
N THR A 41 -5.53 4.14 8.19
CA THR A 41 -5.65 5.60 8.26
C THR A 41 -4.93 6.26 7.08
N PRO A 42 -5.37 7.46 6.64
CA PRO A 42 -4.67 8.22 5.61
C PRO A 42 -3.18 8.47 5.94
N GLU A 43 -2.84 8.64 7.22
CA GLU A 43 -1.45 8.78 7.69
C GLU A 43 -0.65 7.50 7.45
N SER A 44 -1.25 6.34 7.72
CA SER A 44 -0.64 5.03 7.47
C SER A 44 -0.40 4.83 5.97
N LEU A 45 -1.38 5.20 5.14
CA LEU A 45 -1.24 5.17 3.68
C LEU A 45 -0.11 6.09 3.19
N SER A 46 -0.04 7.31 3.73
CA SER A 46 1.01 8.28 3.40
C SER A 46 2.40 7.75 3.76
N ARG A 47 2.55 7.13 4.94
CA ARG A 47 3.79 6.48 5.36
C ARG A 47 4.18 5.35 4.40
N VAL A 48 3.24 4.44 4.10
CA VAL A 48 3.47 3.34 3.13
C VAL A 48 3.95 3.87 1.79
N ARG A 49 3.28 4.88 1.22
CA ARG A 49 3.71 5.50 -0.05
C ARG A 49 5.12 6.10 0.03
N LYS A 50 5.45 6.76 1.12
CA LYS A 50 6.77 7.37 1.33
C LYS A 50 7.87 6.31 1.41
N ASP A 51 7.61 5.23 2.15
CA ASP A 51 8.54 4.11 2.30
C ASP A 51 8.74 3.40 0.95
N LEU A 52 7.66 3.19 0.18
CA LEU A 52 7.71 2.62 -1.16
C LEU A 52 8.46 3.50 -2.15
N ALA A 53 8.23 4.82 -2.14
CA ALA A 53 8.98 5.75 -2.96
C ALA A 53 10.47 5.65 -2.62
N MET A 54 10.83 5.70 -1.33
CA MET A 54 12.21 5.62 -0.87
C MET A 54 12.90 4.29 -1.20
N LYS A 55 12.19 3.16 -1.14
CA LYS A 55 12.71 1.85 -1.58
C LYS A 55 13.06 1.85 -3.06
N ASN A 56 12.20 2.40 -3.94
CA ASN A 56 12.48 2.49 -5.37
C ASN A 56 13.71 3.37 -5.70
N PHE A 57 13.97 4.41 -4.90
CA PHE A 57 15.14 5.27 -5.10
C PHE A 57 16.49 4.67 -4.66
N LYS A 58 16.49 3.67 -3.77
CA LYS A 58 17.74 3.04 -3.28
C LYS A 58 18.25 1.90 -4.16
N THR A 59 17.51 1.50 -5.19
CA THR A 59 17.89 0.41 -6.11
C THR A 59 18.28 0.93 -7.51
N GLY A 60 18.50 2.24 -7.65
CA GLY A 60 19.05 2.88 -8.85
C GLY A 60 20.55 3.10 -8.76
#